data_AF-A0A174EA22-F1
#
_entry.id   AF-A0A174EA22-F1
#
_cell.length_a   1.000
_cell.length_b   1.000
_cell.length_c   1.000
_cell.angle_alpha   90.00
_cell.angle_beta   90.00
_cell.angle_gamma   90.00
#
_symmetry.space_group_name_H-M   'P 1'
#
loop_
_entity.id
_entity.type
_entity.pdbx_description
1 polymer ?
#
loop_
_entity_poly.entity_id
_entity_poly.type
_entity_poly.pdbx_seq_one_letter_code
_entity_poly.pdbx_strand_id
1 'polypeptide(L)' 'MSKWISVKERLPEEKQRVIVRCERIGTSVGWILWGEWMTDIGPRAGKITHWIPLPEPPKER' A
#
# COMPACT_ATOMS: atom_id res chain seq x y z
N MET A 1 15.89 -0.96 -7.09
CA MET A 1 14.64 -0.29 -7.54
C MET A 1 13.47 -1.13 -7.07
N SER A 2 12.65 -0.64 -6.16
CA SER A 2 11.49 -1.40 -5.67
C SER A 2 10.45 -1.53 -6.78
N LYS A 3 10.17 -2.77 -7.20
CA LYS A 3 9.18 -3.05 -8.25
C LYS A 3 7.79 -3.08 -7.64
N TRP A 4 6.84 -2.38 -8.27
CA TRP A 4 5.43 -2.44 -7.92
C TRP A 4 4.86 -3.86 -8.09
N ILE A 5 4.19 -4.34 -7.06
CA ILE A 5 3.52 -5.65 -7.02
C ILE A 5 2.03 -5.42 -7.28
N SER A 6 1.46 -6.09 -8.27
CA SER A 6 0.02 -6.02 -8.55
C SER A 6 -0.76 -6.72 -7.44
N VAL A 7 -1.87 -6.11 -6.99
CA VAL A 7 -2.77 -6.73 -5.99
C VAL A 7 -3.40 -8.04 -6.48
N LYS A 8 -3.40 -8.28 -7.81
CA LYS A 8 -3.88 -9.52 -8.42
C LYS A 8 -2.85 -10.65 -8.33
N GLU A 9 -1.57 -10.32 -8.25
CA GLU A 9 -0.49 -11.30 -8.13
C GLU A 9 -0.33 -11.74 -6.68
N ARG A 10 -0.29 -10.76 -5.77
CA ARG A 10 -0.07 -11.00 -4.36
C ARG A 10 -0.59 -9.85 -3.52
N LEU A 11 -1.16 -10.19 -2.38
CA LEU A 11 -1.51 -9.24 -1.32
C LEU A 11 -0.40 -9.18 -0.26
N PRO A 12 -0.19 -8.01 0.38
CA PRO A 12 0.68 -7.91 1.55
C PRO A 12 0.14 -8.74 2.72
N GLU A 13 0.96 -8.94 3.74
CA GLU A 13 0.53 -9.61 4.97
C GLU A 13 -0.51 -8.76 5.71
N GLU A 14 -1.38 -9.41 6.48
CA GLU A 14 -2.40 -8.69 7.25
C GLU A 14 -1.73 -7.73 8.24
N LYS A 15 -2.26 -6.50 8.35
CA LYS A 15 -1.70 -5.38 9.14
C LYS A 15 -0.32 -4.88 8.68
N GLN A 16 0.26 -5.41 7.61
CA GLN A 16 1.50 -4.89 7.04
C GLN A 16 1.25 -3.55 6.35
N ARG A 17 1.99 -2.52 6.76
CA ARG A 17 1.95 -1.21 6.10
C ARG A 17 2.83 -1.22 4.85
N VAL A 18 2.22 -0.84 3.73
CA VAL A 18 2.86 -0.80 2.42
C VAL A 18 2.52 0.50 1.70
N ILE A 19 3.35 0.90 0.76
CA ILE A 19 3.03 2.02 -0.15
C ILE A 19 2.12 1.46 -1.23
N VAL A 20 0.98 2.10 -1.47
CA VAL A 20 -0.06 1.68 -2.42
C VAL A 20 -0.24 2.70 -3.53
N ARG A 21 -0.52 2.22 -4.73
CA ARG A 21 -0.99 3.03 -5.86
C ARG A 21 -2.50 2.98 -5.90
N CYS A 22 -3.13 4.10 -5.60
CA CYS A 22 -4.57 4.28 -5.66
C CYS A 22 -4.95 5.06 -6.93
N GLU A 23 -6.09 4.71 -7.50
CA GLU A 23 -6.55 5.27 -8.77
C GLU A 23 -6.82 6.79 -8.71
N ARG A 24 -7.40 7.29 -7.61
CA ARG A 24 -7.88 8.69 -7.53
C ARG A 24 -6.85 9.69 -6.99
N ILE A 25 -5.98 9.26 -6.09
CA ILE A 25 -5.11 10.15 -5.30
C ILE A 25 -3.61 9.95 -5.60
N GLY A 26 -3.28 8.99 -6.46
CA GLY A 26 -1.90 8.64 -6.74
C GLY A 26 -1.34 7.63 -5.75
N THR A 27 -0.48 8.04 -4.82
CA THR A 27 0.26 7.13 -3.93
C THR A 27 -0.01 7.46 -2.47
N SER A 28 -0.28 6.44 -1.65
CA SER A 28 -0.52 6.57 -0.21
C SER A 28 0.07 5.37 0.54
N VAL A 29 -0.05 5.33 1.86
CA VAL A 29 0.15 4.13 2.67
C VAL A 29 -1.19 3.41 2.86
N GLY A 30 -1.13 2.08 2.79
CA GLY A 30 -2.27 1.20 3.03
C GLY A 30 -1.86 -0.13 3.65
N TRP A 31 -2.84 -0.86 4.14
CA TRP A 31 -2.68 -2.19 4.74
C TRP A 31 -3.97 -2.99 4.55
N ILE A 32 -3.89 -4.30 4.74
CA ILE A 32 -5.07 -5.17 4.73
C ILE A 32 -5.50 -5.44 6.16
N LEU A 33 -6.80 -5.33 6.42
CA LEU A 33 -7.42 -5.71 7.68
C LEU A 33 -8.70 -6.50 7.38
N TRP A 34 -8.80 -7.73 7.87
CA TRP A 34 -9.95 -8.61 7.64
C TRP A 34 -10.27 -8.85 6.15
N GLY A 35 -9.23 -8.94 5.32
CA GLY A 35 -9.37 -9.13 3.86
C GLY A 35 -9.69 -7.86 3.08
N GLU A 36 -9.96 -6.74 3.75
CA GLU A 36 -10.28 -5.45 3.12
C GLU A 36 -9.09 -4.50 3.12
N TRP A 37 -9.04 -3.63 2.11
CA TRP A 37 -8.00 -2.61 2.01
C TRP A 37 -8.33 -1.38 2.85
N MET A 38 -7.37 -1.00 3.69
CA MET A 38 -7.36 0.23 4.48
C MET A 38 -6.28 1.16 3.96
N THR A 39 -6.51 2.48 4.03
CA THR A 39 -5.51 3.49 3.66
C THR A 39 -5.53 4.65 4.64
N ASP A 40 -4.39 5.33 4.80
CA ASP A 40 -4.26 6.49 5.70
C ASP A 40 -5.17 7.66 5.29
N ILE A 41 -5.55 7.74 4.02
CA ILE A 41 -6.46 8.78 3.50
C ILE A 41 -7.94 8.35 3.50
N GLY A 42 -8.24 7.16 4.05
CA GLY A 42 -9.58 6.60 4.16
C GLY A 42 -10.20 6.17 2.83
N PRO A 43 -11.54 6.06 2.74
CA PRO A 43 -12.23 5.45 1.60
C PRO A 43 -12.13 6.27 0.30
N ARG A 44 -11.63 7.51 0.37
CA ARG A 44 -11.44 8.39 -0.78
C ARG A 44 -10.29 7.97 -1.70
N ALA A 45 -9.47 7.01 -1.28
CA ALA A 45 -8.36 6.50 -2.08
C ALA A 45 -8.80 5.95 -3.44
N GLY A 46 -10.02 5.42 -3.51
CA GLY A 46 -10.47 4.64 -4.67
C GLY A 46 -9.78 3.28 -4.70
N LYS A 47 -9.79 2.64 -5.87
CA LYS A 47 -9.27 1.27 -6.03
C LYS A 47 -7.75 1.25 -5.92
N ILE A 48 -7.23 0.29 -5.16
CA ILE A 48 -5.80 0.00 -5.06
C ILE A 48 -5.42 -1.00 -6.15
N THR A 49 -4.35 -0.68 -6.89
CA THR A 49 -3.92 -1.48 -8.05
C THR A 49 -2.60 -2.19 -7.81
N HIS A 50 -1.65 -1.51 -7.14
CA HIS A 50 -0.32 -2.00 -6.89
C HIS A 50 0.18 -1.56 -5.53
N TRP A 51 1.16 -2.27 -4.98
CA TRP A 51 1.84 -1.92 -3.74
C TRP A 51 3.34 -2.20 -3.78
N ILE A 52 4.10 -1.58 -2.89
CA ILE A 52 5.51 -1.89 -2.59
C ILE A 52 5.73 -1.89 -1.08
N PRO A 53 6.64 -2.71 -0.54
CA PRO A 53 7.01 -2.64 0.87
C PRO A 53 7.53 -1.24 1.21
N LEU A 54 7.32 -0.81 2.46
CA LEU A 54 7.95 0.41 2.95
C LEU A 54 9.48 0.28 2.84
N PRO A 55 10.19 1.33 2.41
CA PRO A 55 11.64 1.34 2.45
C PRO A 55 12.11 1.24 3.91
N GLU A 56 13.33 0.76 4.10
CA GLU A 56 13.96 0.85 5.42
C GLU A 56 14.01 2.31 5.87
N PRO A 57 13.70 2.59 7.14
CA PRO A 57 13.76 3.96 7.65
C PRO A 57 15.18 4.52 7.45
N PRO A 58 15.30 5.85 7.21
CA PRO A 58 16.61 6.47 7.12
C PRO A 58 17.40 6.23 8.41
N LYS A 59 18.69 5.96 8.28
CA LYS A 59 19.60 5.75 9.42
C LYS A 59 19.91 7.06 10.15
N GLU A 60 19.67 8.18 9.50
CA GLU A 60 19.83 9.53 10.04
C GLU A 60 18.51 10.00 10.66
N ARG A 61 18.58 10.52 11.90
CA ARG A 61 17.44 11.01 12.68
C ARG A 61 17.31 12.51 12.58
#